data_AF-A0AAZ3S1A8-F1
#
_entry.id   AF-A0AAZ3S1A8-F1
#
_cell.length_a   1.000
_cell.length_b   1.000
_cell.length_c   1.000
_cell.angle_alpha   90.00
_cell.angle_beta   90.00
_cell.angle_gamma   90.00
#
_symmetry.space_group_name_H-M   'P 1'
#
loop_
_entity.id
_entity.type
_entity.pdbx_description
1 polymer ?
#
loop_
_entity_poly.entity_id
_entity_poly.type
_entity_poly.pdbx_seq_one_letter_code
_entity_poly.pdbx_strand_id
1 'polypeptide(L)'
;MGRVIIAPGYGRSLWTEDPAAVDWAHRVGNITMAQHTSRLCKGYLTKKESDGVLHQMTWPPQSPDLNPIEMDGDELDRRVKEKQPTSAQHMWELIQDSWKSI
;
A
#
# COMPACT_ATOMS: atom_id res chain seq x y z
N MET A 1 -2.14 -9.95 24.00
CA MET A 1 -3.38 -9.29 23.57
C MET A 1 -2.99 -8.01 22.86
N GLY A 2 -2.81 -8.07 21.55
CA GLY A 2 -2.33 -6.94 20.75
C GLY A 2 -3.49 -6.01 20.40
N ARG A 3 -3.33 -4.71 20.66
CA ARG A 3 -4.26 -3.65 20.22
C ARG A 3 -3.68 -3.03 18.96
N VAL A 4 -4.45 -2.95 17.88
CA VAL A 4 -4.04 -2.31 16.62
C VAL A 4 -4.78 -0.98 16.47
N ILE A 5 -4.04 0.07 16.10
CA ILE A 5 -4.60 1.38 15.76
C ILE A 5 -4.89 1.37 14.26
N ILE A 6 -6.17 1.32 13.87
CA ILE A 6 -6.56 1.66 12.50
C ILE A 6 -6.68 3.18 12.45
N ALA A 7 -5.74 3.82 11.77
CA ALA A 7 -5.90 5.20 11.34
C ALA A 7 -6.43 5.16 9.90
N PRO A 8 -7.75 5.28 9.66
CA PRO A 8 -8.17 5.83 8.39
C PRO A 8 -7.78 7.31 8.42
N GLY A 9 -7.43 7.87 7.26
CA GLY A 9 -7.31 9.31 7.14
C GLY A 9 -8.50 9.98 7.83
N TYR A 10 -8.22 10.99 8.65
CA TYR A 10 -9.17 11.79 9.45
C TYR A 10 -9.64 11.21 10.80
N GLY A 11 -8.77 11.34 11.81
CA GLY A 11 -9.16 11.95 13.10
C GLY A 11 -10.16 11.21 14.02
N ARG A 12 -10.53 9.97 13.74
CA ARG A 12 -11.26 9.12 14.70
C ARG A 12 -10.66 7.72 14.74
N SER A 13 -10.12 7.35 15.89
CA SER A 13 -9.67 6.00 16.20
C SER A 13 -10.89 5.08 16.37
N LEU A 14 -11.11 4.20 15.39
CA LEU A 14 -12.04 3.08 15.53
C LEU A 14 -11.23 1.86 15.96
N TRP A 15 -11.47 1.41 17.19
CA TRP A 15 -10.92 0.18 17.73
C TRP A 15 -11.69 -1.00 17.12
N THR A 16 -11.01 -1.89 16.39
CA THR A 16 -11.61 -3.15 15.96
C THR A 16 -10.68 -4.31 16.31
N GLU A 17 -11.27 -5.36 16.87
CA GLU A 17 -10.62 -6.65 17.14
C GLU A 17 -10.91 -7.67 16.04
N ASP A 18 -11.53 -7.25 14.93
CA ASP A 18 -11.79 -8.11 13.78
C ASP A 18 -10.46 -8.62 13.18
N PRO A 19 -10.16 -9.92 13.30
CA PRO A 19 -8.92 -10.50 12.81
C PRO A 19 -8.75 -10.32 11.31
N ALA A 20 -9.84 -10.25 10.54
CA ALA A 20 -9.81 -10.09 9.09
C ALA A 20 -9.41 -8.66 8.67
N ALA A 21 -9.88 -7.65 9.41
CA ALA A 21 -9.53 -6.25 9.16
C ALA A 21 -8.06 -5.95 9.52
N VAL A 22 -7.56 -6.60 10.58
CA VAL A 22 -6.14 -6.55 10.97
C VAL A 22 -5.27 -7.26 9.93
N ASP A 23 -5.67 -8.44 9.46
CA ASP A 23 -4.91 -9.22 8.46
C ASP A 23 -4.77 -8.52 7.10
N TRP A 24 -5.76 -7.74 6.68
CA TRP A 24 -5.70 -7.00 5.41
C TRP A 24 -4.76 -5.78 5.46
N ALA A 25 -4.76 -5.02 6.57
CA ALA A 25 -3.96 -3.81 6.71
C ALA A 25 -2.43 -4.06 6.79
N HIS A 26 -2.01 -5.28 7.14
CA HIS A 26 -0.61 -5.66 7.39
C HIS A 26 0.06 -6.38 6.21
N ARG A 27 -0.50 -6.29 5.00
CA ARG A 27 -0.21 -7.20 3.88
C ARG A 27 0.74 -6.55 2.87
N VAL A 28 1.98 -7.04 2.79
CA VAL A 28 2.96 -6.64 1.76
C VAL A 28 2.98 -7.70 0.67
N GLY A 29 2.52 -7.34 -0.53
CA GLY A 29 2.63 -8.18 -1.72
C GLY A 29 4.07 -8.23 -2.23
N ASN A 30 4.48 -9.39 -2.74
CA ASN A 30 5.77 -9.57 -3.41
C ASN A 30 5.64 -9.04 -4.86
N ILE A 31 5.57 -7.71 -5.00
CA ILE A 31 5.35 -7.06 -6.30
C ILE A 31 6.58 -7.33 -7.19
N THR A 32 6.33 -7.75 -8.42
CA THR A 32 7.25 -8.37 -9.39
C THR A 32 8.36 -7.44 -9.89
N MET A 33 9.23 -6.98 -9.01
CA MET A 33 10.46 -6.29 -9.35
C MET A 33 11.61 -6.97 -8.60
N ALA A 34 12.67 -7.36 -9.32
CA ALA A 34 13.76 -8.19 -8.79
C ALA A 34 14.36 -7.68 -7.46
N GLN A 35 14.29 -6.36 -7.23
CA GLN A 35 14.72 -5.69 -6.01
C GLN A 35 14.00 -6.16 -4.74
N HIS A 36 12.70 -6.48 -4.79
CA HIS A 36 11.92 -6.99 -3.64
C HIS A 36 12.32 -8.41 -3.22
N THR A 37 13.06 -9.13 -4.06
CA THR A 37 13.57 -10.47 -3.76
C THR A 37 15.04 -10.51 -3.34
N SER A 38 15.67 -9.34 -3.20
CA SER A 38 17.06 -9.21 -2.73
C SER A 38 17.23 -9.79 -1.33
N ARG A 39 18.46 -10.21 -0.98
CA ARG A 39 18.76 -10.76 0.35
C ARG A 39 18.41 -9.79 1.48
N LEU A 40 18.68 -8.50 1.27
CA LEU A 40 18.39 -7.44 2.24
C LEU A 40 16.88 -7.27 2.45
N CYS A 41 16.11 -7.18 1.35
CA CYS A 41 14.65 -7.05 1.43
C CYS A 41 14.01 -8.28 2.09
N LYS A 42 14.41 -9.50 1.68
CA LYS A 42 13.93 -10.75 2.27
C LYS A 42 14.24 -10.82 3.76
N GLY A 43 15.48 -10.54 4.16
CA GLY A 43 15.86 -10.56 5.57
C GLY A 43 15.05 -9.58 6.43
N TYR A 44 14.79 -8.37 5.92
CA TYR A 44 13.94 -7.39 6.60
C TYR A 44 12.49 -7.86 6.72
N LEU A 45 11.89 -8.35 5.62
CA LEU A 45 10.49 -8.79 5.61
C LEU A 45 10.28 -10.04 6.48
N THR A 46 11.18 -11.03 6.41
CA THR A 46 11.14 -12.22 7.28
C THR A 46 11.23 -11.84 8.75
N LYS A 47 12.09 -10.87 9.11
CA LYS A 47 12.16 -10.39 10.49
C LYS A 47 10.85 -9.72 10.92
N LYS A 48 10.27 -8.87 10.06
CA LYS A 48 9.00 -8.21 10.36
C LYS A 48 7.85 -9.20 10.50
N GLU A 49 7.87 -10.29 9.75
CA GLU A 49 6.92 -11.38 9.88
C GLU A 49 7.13 -12.19 11.17
N SER A 50 8.38 -12.52 11.53
CA SER A 50 8.66 -13.19 12.81
C SER A 50 8.30 -12.34 14.02
N ASP A 51 8.44 -11.02 13.90
CA ASP A 51 8.05 -10.05 14.93
C ASP A 51 6.51 -9.82 14.97
N GLY A 52 5.74 -10.45 14.07
CA GLY A 52 4.29 -10.32 13.97
C GLY A 52 3.81 -8.95 13.48
N VAL A 53 4.68 -8.18 12.84
CA VAL A 53 4.40 -6.81 12.36
C VAL A 53 3.72 -6.80 10.99
N LEU A 54 3.98 -7.81 10.17
CA LEU A 54 3.35 -8.00 8.86
C LEU A 54 3.21 -9.48 8.55
N HIS A 55 2.41 -9.80 7.52
CA HIS A 55 2.41 -11.13 6.93
C HIS A 55 2.76 -11.05 5.44
N GLN A 56 3.69 -11.89 4.98
CA GLN A 56 4.08 -11.92 3.59
C GLN A 56 3.10 -12.80 2.80
N MET A 57 2.55 -12.26 1.72
CA MET A 57 1.76 -13.07 0.79
C MET A 57 2.62 -13.72 -0.27
N THR A 58 2.23 -14.94 -0.64
CA THR A 58 2.64 -15.49 -1.93
C THR A 58 1.85 -14.77 -3.02
N TRP A 59 2.54 -14.02 -3.86
CA TRP A 59 1.94 -13.34 -5.00
C TRP A 59 2.25 -14.10 -6.30
N PRO A 60 1.26 -14.41 -7.14
CA PRO A 60 1.51 -15.03 -8.43
C PRO A 60 2.27 -14.08 -9.37
N PRO A 61 3.22 -14.60 -10.17
CA PRO A 61 3.97 -13.77 -11.11
C PRO A 61 3.03 -13.19 -12.17
N GLN A 62 3.29 -11.95 -12.60
CA GLN A 62 2.55 -11.24 -13.64
C GLN A 62 1.05 -11.07 -13.37
N SER A 63 0.66 -10.96 -12.09
CA SER A 63 -0.73 -10.70 -11.72
C SER A 63 -0.94 -9.29 -11.14
N PRO A 64 -0.84 -8.24 -11.97
CA PRO A 64 -1.21 -6.89 -11.54
C PRO A 64 -2.72 -6.76 -11.31
N ASP A 65 -3.53 -7.54 -12.02
CA ASP A 65 -5.00 -7.61 -11.87
C ASP A 65 -5.45 -7.98 -10.45
N LEU A 66 -4.62 -8.71 -9.72
CA LEU A 66 -4.91 -9.10 -8.35
C LEU A 66 -4.56 -8.00 -7.34
N ASN A 67 -3.81 -6.97 -7.73
CA ASN A 67 -3.23 -5.97 -6.85
C ASN A 67 -4.15 -4.74 -6.78
N PRO A 68 -4.88 -4.50 -5.68
CA PRO A 68 -5.86 -3.42 -5.60
C PRO A 68 -5.27 -2.02 -5.82
N ILE A 69 -3.98 -1.82 -5.49
CA ILE A 69 -3.30 -0.53 -5.67
C ILE A 69 -3.16 -0.15 -7.15
N GLU A 70 -3.20 -1.12 -8.08
CA GLU A 70 -3.14 -0.81 -9.52
C GLU A 70 -4.40 -0.02 -9.94
N MET A 71 -5.56 -0.36 -9.36
CA MET A 71 -6.80 0.37 -9.61
C MET A 71 -6.74 1.81 -9.08
N ASP A 72 -6.22 2.00 -7.86
CA ASP A 72 -6.03 3.35 -7.29
C ASP A 72 -4.98 4.14 -8.08
N GLY A 73 -3.94 3.47 -8.59
CA GLY A 73 -2.92 4.04 -9.45
C GLY A 73 -3.47 4.52 -10.79
N ASP A 74 -4.32 3.73 -11.44
CA ASP A 74 -4.99 4.09 -12.69
C ASP A 74 -5.92 5.30 -12.52
N GLU A 75 -6.70 5.33 -11.43
CA GLU A 75 -7.58 6.47 -11.13
C GLU A 75 -6.78 7.73 -10.78
N LEU A 76 -5.70 7.59 -10.03
CA LEU A 76 -4.78 8.69 -9.72
C LEU A 76 -4.16 9.27 -10.99
N ASP A 77 -3.65 8.42 -11.88
CA ASP A 77 -3.05 8.81 -13.17
C ASP A 77 -4.07 9.56 -14.04
N ARG A 78 -5.31 9.08 -14.14
CA ARG A 78 -6.39 9.76 -14.86
C ARG A 78 -6.64 11.16 -14.31
N ARG A 79 -6.81 11.32 -12.99
CA ARG A 79 -7.06 12.61 -12.33
C ARG A 79 -5.92 13.60 -12.50
N VAL A 80 -4.67 13.13 -12.47
CA VAL A 80 -3.48 13.99 -12.65
C VAL A 80 -3.38 14.43 -14.11
N LYS A 81 -3.57 13.51 -15.08
CA LYS A 81 -3.50 13.83 -16.53
C LYS A 81 -4.57 14.84 -16.97
N GLU A 82 -5.78 14.76 -16.40
CA GLU A 82 -6.86 15.72 -16.67
C GLU A 82 -6.46 17.17 -16.34
N LYS A 83 -5.59 17.35 -15.35
CA LYS A 83 -5.12 18.67 -14.89
C LYS A 83 -3.87 19.18 -15.62
N GLN A 84 -3.28 18.37 -16.51
CA GLN A 84 -2.14 18.72 -17.36
C GLN A 84 -0.96 19.34 -16.58
N PRO A 85 -0.25 18.56 -15.75
CA PRO A 85 0.88 19.06 -14.99
C PRO A 85 1.96 19.65 -15.91
N THR A 86 2.46 20.83 -15.54
CA THR A 86 3.42 21.61 -16.31
C THR A 86 4.85 21.50 -15.78
N SER A 87 5.02 20.93 -14.58
CA SER A 87 6.31 20.72 -13.93
C SER A 87 6.24 19.52 -12.99
N ALA A 88 7.40 18.98 -12.60
CA ALA A 88 7.46 17.89 -11.62
C ALA A 88 6.88 18.29 -10.25
N GLN A 89 7.09 19.56 -9.84
CA GLN A 89 6.54 20.09 -8.60
C GLN A 89 5.01 20.17 -8.64
N HIS A 90 4.47 20.70 -9.74
CA HIS A 90 3.01 20.75 -9.95
C HIS A 90 2.42 19.34 -10.03
N MET A 91 3.09 18.41 -10.71
CA MET A 91 2.68 17.00 -10.76
C MET A 91 2.63 16.37 -9.35
N TRP A 92 3.63 16.63 -8.52
CA TRP A 92 3.69 16.12 -7.14
C TRP A 92 2.52 16.65 -6.30
N GLU A 93 2.24 17.96 -6.36
CA GLU A 93 1.11 18.57 -5.65
C GLU A 93 -0.23 17.98 -6.11
N LEU A 94 -0.40 17.78 -7.42
CA LEU A 94 -1.61 17.18 -7.98
C LEU A 94 -1.80 15.72 -7.56
N ILE A 95 -0.72 14.94 -7.47
CA ILE A 95 -0.75 13.57 -6.97
C ILE A 95 -1.25 13.56 -5.51
N GLN A 96 -0.66 14.39 -4.65
CA GLN A 96 -1.05 14.47 -3.24
C GLN A 96 -2.52 14.88 -3.06
N ASP A 97 -2.98 15.87 -3.82
CA ASP A 97 -4.36 16.34 -3.72
C ASP A 97 -5.37 15.35 -4.30
N SER A 98 -5.03 14.70 -5.41
CA SER A 98 -5.89 13.69 -6.01
C SER A 98 -5.99 12.45 -5.11
N TRP A 99 -4.88 12.04 -4.49
CA TRP A 99 -4.87 10.92 -3.54
C TRP A 99 -5.76 11.15 -2.32
N LYS A 100 -5.82 12.38 -1.76
CA LYS A 100 -6.71 12.70 -0.63
C LYS A 100 -8.20 12.56 -0.95
N SER A 101 -8.55 12.49 -2.24
CA SER A 101 -9.92 12.41 -2.75
C SER A 101 -10.28 11.03 -3.31
N ILE A 102 -9.37 10.06 -3.19
CA ILE A 102 -9.59 8.62 -3.38
C ILE A 102 -9.83 8.03 -2.00
#